data_AF-A0A612I5H4-F1
#
_entry.id   AF-A0A612I5H4-F1
#
_cell.length_a   1.000
_cell.length_b   1.000
_cell.length_c   1.000
_cell.angle_alpha   90.00
_cell.angle_beta   90.00
_cell.angle_gamma   90.00
#
_symmetry.space_group_name_H-M   'P 1'
#
loop_
_entity.id
_entity.type
_entity.pdbx_description
1 polymer ?
#
loop_
_entity_poly.entity_id
_entity_poly.type
_entity_poly.pdbx_seq_one_letter_code
_entity_poly.pdbx_strand_id
1 'polypeptide(L)'
;LPALPHARTFLRVLSGSSRINTTVAQRIPGLNWEPKNRLTSLKQVEEALDRLISSHGEYCPLPLSVDVQAELFPEVIHARTDRRMQREKIAFNRKMRREEKALEHAWLLRQNLLGQAMTELNFQSPETVNAWYTRWADEFDARELAQGFWQWRTRFTSLTSLDWLRDSDEPLYNVMYEIWFIVRENPVYVREAERWQVPNKLTNRRPGRLP
;
A
#
# COMPACT_ATOMS: atom_id res chain seq x y z
N LEU A 1 -20.02 55.07 15.44
CA LEU A 1 -20.58 54.07 14.51
C LEU A 1 -21.76 53.37 15.18
N PRO A 2 -22.82 52.97 14.47
CA PRO A 2 -23.90 52.18 15.07
C PRO A 2 -23.32 50.84 15.56
N ALA A 3 -23.61 50.47 16.82
CA ALA A 3 -23.24 49.15 17.33
C ALA A 3 -23.89 48.04 16.49
N LEU A 4 -23.14 47.00 16.12
CA LEU A 4 -23.62 45.78 15.44
C LEU A 4 -24.36 46.04 14.10
N PRO A 5 -23.71 46.63 13.08
CA PRO A 5 -24.37 47.07 11.85
C PRO A 5 -24.89 45.91 10.97
N HIS A 6 -24.21 44.77 10.96
CA HIS A 6 -24.58 43.63 10.11
C HIS A 6 -25.79 42.90 10.68
N ALA A 7 -25.80 42.65 11.99
CA ALA A 7 -26.96 42.08 12.68
C ALA A 7 -28.19 42.96 12.52
N ARG A 8 -28.07 44.28 12.73
CA ARG A 8 -29.20 45.21 12.59
C ARG A 8 -29.80 45.24 11.19
N THR A 9 -28.96 45.14 10.16
CA THR A 9 -29.39 45.11 8.76
C THR A 9 -30.14 43.81 8.48
N PHE A 10 -29.59 42.68 8.91
CA PHE A 10 -30.23 41.38 8.79
C PHE A 10 -31.58 41.32 9.50
N LEU A 11 -31.66 41.75 10.77
CA LEU A 11 -32.90 41.74 11.55
C LEU A 11 -33.97 42.64 10.91
N ARG A 12 -33.57 43.78 10.34
CA ARG A 12 -34.48 44.68 9.63
C ARG A 12 -35.08 44.02 8.39
N VAL A 13 -34.27 43.29 7.62
CA VAL A 13 -34.75 42.52 6.46
C VAL A 13 -35.66 41.37 6.90
N LEU A 14 -35.29 40.65 7.96
CA LEU A 14 -36.02 39.47 8.44
C LEU A 14 -37.37 39.81 9.09
N SER A 15 -37.44 40.91 9.83
CA SER A 15 -38.57 41.21 10.73
C SER A 15 -39.16 42.61 10.62
N GLY A 16 -38.54 43.50 9.83
CA GLY A 16 -38.85 44.94 9.81
C GLY A 16 -38.26 45.73 10.98
N SER A 17 -37.78 45.05 12.04
CA SER A 17 -37.15 45.68 13.22
C SER A 17 -35.64 45.56 13.18
N SER A 18 -34.93 46.66 13.46
CA SER A 18 -33.47 46.62 13.65
C SER A 18 -33.02 46.17 15.04
N ARG A 19 -33.94 45.99 16.00
CA ARG A 19 -33.63 45.52 17.35
C ARG A 19 -34.12 44.10 17.56
N ILE A 20 -33.30 43.28 18.21
CA ILE A 20 -33.69 41.92 18.59
C ILE A 20 -34.67 41.96 19.77
N ASN A 21 -35.67 41.09 19.72
CA ASN A 21 -36.58 40.79 20.83
C ASN A 21 -36.93 39.30 20.78
N THR A 22 -37.72 38.82 21.72
CA THR A 22 -38.09 37.40 21.81
C THR A 22 -38.80 36.88 20.55
N THR A 23 -39.71 37.65 19.97
CA THR A 23 -40.48 37.21 18.78
C THR A 23 -39.62 37.20 17.52
N VAL A 24 -38.68 38.15 17.40
CA VAL A 24 -37.70 38.19 16.32
C VAL A 24 -36.69 37.04 16.45
N ALA A 25 -36.22 36.75 17.67
CA ALA A 25 -35.29 35.64 17.91
C ALA A 25 -35.90 34.29 17.50
N GLN A 26 -37.20 34.07 17.77
CA GLN A 26 -37.92 32.87 17.34
C GLN A 26 -38.08 32.75 15.81
N ARG A 27 -37.92 33.86 15.06
CA ARG A 27 -38.00 33.86 13.59
C ARG A 27 -36.66 33.63 12.91
N ILE A 28 -35.55 33.62 13.66
CA ILE A 28 -34.23 33.39 13.09
C ILE A 28 -34.12 31.91 12.70
N PRO A 29 -33.84 31.60 11.42
CA PRO A 29 -33.69 30.22 10.96
C PRO A 29 -32.63 29.46 11.78
N GLY A 30 -32.96 28.23 12.19
CA GLY A 30 -32.06 27.36 12.97
C GLY A 30 -31.85 27.80 14.43
N LEU A 31 -32.38 28.97 14.86
CA LEU A 31 -32.22 29.45 16.23
C LEU A 31 -33.37 28.94 17.10
N ASN A 32 -33.09 27.95 17.94
CA ASN A 32 -34.03 27.43 18.92
C ASN A 32 -34.13 28.35 20.15
N TRP A 33 -34.66 29.57 19.96
CA TRP A 33 -34.76 30.55 21.04
C TRP A 33 -35.87 30.20 22.03
N GLU A 34 -35.47 29.92 23.27
CA GLU A 34 -36.39 29.68 24.39
C GLU A 34 -36.38 30.86 25.38
N PRO A 35 -37.52 31.55 25.59
CA PRO A 35 -37.59 32.74 26.44
C PRO A 35 -37.25 32.51 27.92
N LYS A 36 -37.35 31.26 28.40
CA LYS A 36 -37.07 30.87 29.79
C LYS A 36 -35.62 30.41 29.99
N ASN A 37 -34.84 30.31 28.92
CA ASN A 37 -33.46 29.85 28.99
C ASN A 37 -32.55 30.97 29.53
N ARG A 38 -32.01 30.78 30.74
CA ARG A 38 -31.16 31.77 31.42
C ARG A 38 -29.72 31.79 30.94
N LEU A 39 -29.33 30.84 30.08
CA LEU A 39 -27.94 30.68 29.62
C LEU A 39 -27.57 31.66 28.51
N THR A 40 -28.56 32.29 27.89
CA THR A 40 -28.37 33.03 26.65
C THR A 40 -29.10 34.37 26.69
N SER A 41 -28.37 35.48 26.54
CA SER A 41 -29.00 36.80 26.42
C SER A 41 -29.25 37.17 24.96
N LEU A 42 -30.34 37.90 24.71
CA LEU A 42 -30.63 38.45 23.38
C LEU A 42 -29.49 39.32 22.84
N LYS A 43 -28.78 40.03 23.73
CA LYS A 43 -27.60 40.82 23.37
C LYS A 43 -26.45 39.95 22.86
N GLN A 44 -26.18 38.82 23.51
CA GLN A 44 -25.16 37.86 23.04
C GLN A 44 -25.53 37.24 21.70
N VAL A 45 -26.82 36.97 21.47
CA VAL A 45 -27.31 36.50 20.16
C VAL A 45 -27.07 37.56 19.09
N GLU A 46 -27.40 38.83 19.36
CA GLU A 46 -27.18 39.94 18.42
C GLU A 46 -25.68 40.13 18.11
N GLU A 47 -24.82 40.07 19.13
CA GLU A 47 -23.36 40.16 18.94
C GLU A 47 -22.79 38.97 18.16
N ALA A 48 -23.31 37.77 18.41
CA ALA A 48 -22.89 36.56 17.70
C ALA A 48 -23.34 36.58 16.23
N LEU A 49 -24.55 37.06 15.94
CA LEU A 49 -25.06 37.24 14.58
C LEU A 49 -24.24 38.26 13.81
N ASP A 50 -23.87 39.38 14.45
CA ASP A 50 -23.06 40.41 13.80
C ASP A 50 -21.71 39.83 13.38
N ARG A 51 -21.05 39.05 14.26
CA ARG A 51 -19.80 38.36 13.95
C ARG A 51 -19.99 37.31 12.86
N LEU A 52 -21.02 36.47 12.94
CA LEU A 52 -21.32 35.45 11.92
C LEU A 52 -21.48 36.08 10.54
N ILE A 53 -22.32 37.11 10.43
CA ILE A 53 -22.60 37.78 9.16
C ILE A 53 -21.37 38.55 8.66
N SER A 54 -20.64 39.24 9.54
CA SER A 54 -19.40 39.95 9.15
C SER A 54 -18.32 39.00 8.63
N SER A 55 -18.32 37.75 9.08
CA SER A 55 -17.41 36.70 8.61
C SER A 55 -17.93 35.90 7.41
N HIS A 56 -19.09 36.29 6.85
CA HIS A 56 -19.77 35.54 5.79
C HIS A 56 -19.99 34.06 6.14
N GLY A 57 -20.30 33.78 7.40
CA GLY A 57 -20.54 32.43 7.87
C GLY A 57 -19.29 31.65 8.25
N GLU A 58 -18.06 32.17 8.10
CA GLU A 58 -16.85 31.40 8.48
C GLU A 58 -16.71 31.20 9.99
N TYR A 59 -17.16 32.18 10.79
CA TYR A 59 -17.08 32.11 12.24
C TYR A 59 -18.48 32.09 12.85
N CYS A 60 -18.87 30.97 13.47
CA CYS A 60 -20.13 30.83 14.19
C CYS A 60 -19.87 30.82 15.71
N PRO A 61 -19.84 31.99 16.37
CA PRO A 61 -19.63 32.06 17.81
C PRO A 61 -20.88 31.64 18.57
N LEU A 62 -20.65 31.06 19.76
CA LEU A 62 -21.71 30.87 20.74
C LEU A 62 -22.41 32.22 21.04
N PRO A 63 -23.73 32.23 21.21
CA PRO A 63 -24.60 31.06 21.41
C PRO A 63 -25.25 30.50 20.14
N LEU A 64 -24.82 30.91 18.95
CA LEU A 64 -25.40 30.40 17.70
C LEU A 64 -24.99 28.93 17.49
N SER A 65 -25.94 28.12 17.03
CA SER A 65 -25.69 26.73 16.67
C SER A 65 -25.14 26.62 15.25
N VAL A 66 -24.59 25.45 14.92
CA VAL A 66 -24.20 25.13 13.54
C VAL A 66 -25.42 25.10 12.62
N ASP A 67 -26.62 24.82 13.13
CA ASP A 67 -27.86 24.87 12.35
C ASP A 67 -28.17 26.29 11.86
N VAL A 68 -27.99 27.31 12.71
CA VAL A 68 -28.11 28.72 12.28
C VAL A 68 -27.10 29.04 11.18
N GLN A 69 -25.87 28.55 11.31
CA GLN A 69 -24.83 28.72 10.29
C GLN A 69 -25.19 27.99 8.99
N ALA A 70 -25.75 26.78 9.06
CA ALA A 70 -26.13 25.99 7.90
C ALA A 70 -27.31 26.60 7.13
N GLU A 71 -28.29 27.16 7.85
CA GLU A 71 -29.44 27.84 7.25
C GLU A 71 -29.06 29.18 6.60
N LEU A 72 -28.20 29.97 7.27
CA LEU A 72 -27.83 31.30 6.78
C LEU A 72 -26.68 31.28 5.75
N PHE A 73 -25.78 30.30 5.85
CA PHE A 73 -24.58 30.19 5.01
C PHE A 73 -24.33 28.72 4.59
N PRO A 74 -25.25 28.11 3.82
CA PRO A 74 -25.14 26.71 3.40
C PRO A 74 -23.86 26.45 2.59
N GLU A 75 -23.35 27.44 1.85
CA GLU A 75 -22.13 27.29 1.04
C GLU A 75 -20.89 27.00 1.90
N VAL A 76 -20.83 27.55 3.13
CA VAL A 76 -19.71 27.32 4.05
C VAL A 76 -19.69 25.87 4.52
N ILE A 77 -20.85 25.30 4.83
CA ILE A 77 -20.98 23.90 5.25
C ILE A 77 -20.65 22.96 4.10
N HIS A 78 -21.18 23.21 2.89
CA HIS A 78 -20.86 22.45 1.70
C HIS A 78 -19.36 22.48 1.41
N ALA A 79 -18.75 23.67 1.37
CA ALA A 79 -17.32 23.82 1.11
C ALA A 79 -16.44 23.09 2.15
N ARG A 80 -16.82 23.11 3.42
CA ARG A 80 -16.12 22.36 4.48
C ARG A 80 -16.26 20.86 4.30
N THR A 81 -17.46 20.40 3.97
CA THR A 81 -17.74 18.98 3.73
C THR A 81 -16.99 18.48 2.51
N ASP A 82 -17.00 19.22 1.40
CA ASP A 82 -16.25 18.90 0.19
C ASP A 82 -14.74 18.86 0.43
N ARG A 83 -14.20 19.85 1.15
CA ARG A 83 -12.77 19.86 1.54
C ARG A 83 -12.43 18.64 2.40
N ARG A 84 -13.31 18.25 3.33
CA ARG A 84 -13.12 17.05 4.15
C ARG A 84 -13.14 15.78 3.30
N MET A 85 -14.17 15.61 2.47
CA MET A 85 -14.29 14.46 1.57
C MET A 85 -13.10 14.36 0.62
N GLN A 86 -12.65 15.49 0.07
CA GLN A 86 -11.48 15.55 -0.81
C GLN A 86 -10.19 15.14 -0.07
N ARG A 87 -10.01 15.58 1.18
CA ARG A 87 -8.87 15.16 2.02
C ARG A 87 -8.91 13.66 2.29
N GLU A 88 -10.08 13.12 2.63
CA GLU A 88 -10.28 11.69 2.86
C GLU A 88 -9.98 10.88 1.59
N LYS A 89 -10.48 11.32 0.43
CA LYS A 89 -10.19 10.71 -0.88
C LYS A 89 -8.70 10.73 -1.22
N ILE A 90 -8.02 11.85 -0.99
CA ILE A 90 -6.56 11.97 -1.23
C ILE A 90 -5.79 11.02 -0.31
N ALA A 91 -6.15 10.95 0.98
CA ALA A 91 -5.52 10.08 1.96
C ALA A 91 -5.71 8.60 1.58
N PHE A 92 -6.94 8.21 1.22
CA PHE A 92 -7.27 6.86 0.75
C PHE A 92 -6.47 6.50 -0.50
N ASN A 93 -6.48 7.33 -1.54
CA ASN A 93 -5.72 7.09 -2.78
C ASN A 93 -4.20 7.05 -2.55
N ARG A 94 -3.69 7.80 -1.57
CA ARG A 94 -2.27 7.72 -1.18
C ARG A 94 -1.97 6.38 -0.49
N LYS A 95 -2.86 5.88 0.35
CA LYS A 95 -2.73 4.58 1.00
C LYS A 95 -2.76 3.44 -0.03
N MET A 96 -3.76 3.43 -0.90
CA MET A 96 -3.89 2.43 -1.97
C MET A 96 -2.63 2.36 -2.85
N ARG A 97 -2.13 3.51 -3.32
CA ARG A 97 -0.89 3.55 -4.14
C ARG A 97 0.36 3.05 -3.40
N ARG A 98 0.41 3.14 -2.07
CA ARG A 98 1.53 2.59 -1.29
C ARG A 98 1.43 1.07 -1.20
N GLU A 99 0.22 0.55 -0.98
CA GLU A 99 -0.04 -0.88 -0.92
C GLU A 99 0.22 -1.55 -2.28
N GLU A 100 -0.27 -0.96 -3.37
CA GLU A 100 -0.02 -1.42 -4.74
C GLU A 100 1.48 -1.49 -5.04
N LYS A 101 2.23 -0.41 -4.78
CA LYS A 101 3.68 -0.40 -4.95
C LYS A 101 4.41 -1.42 -4.08
N ALA A 102 3.93 -1.66 -2.87
CA ALA A 102 4.53 -2.66 -1.98
C ALA A 102 4.32 -4.09 -2.51
N LEU A 103 3.13 -4.38 -3.04
CA LEU A 103 2.83 -5.66 -3.68
C LEU A 103 3.66 -5.86 -4.96
N GLU A 104 3.71 -4.84 -5.82
CA GLU A 104 4.55 -4.86 -7.03
C GLU A 104 6.03 -5.07 -6.68
N HIS A 105 6.54 -4.35 -5.69
CA HIS A 105 7.93 -4.49 -5.25
C HIS A 105 8.21 -5.88 -4.66
N ALA A 106 7.30 -6.43 -3.86
CA ALA A 106 7.43 -7.77 -3.31
C ALA A 106 7.43 -8.84 -4.43
N TRP A 107 6.55 -8.69 -5.42
CA TRP A 107 6.51 -9.56 -6.59
C TRP A 107 7.80 -9.46 -7.42
N LEU A 108 8.28 -8.25 -7.71
CA LEU A 108 9.54 -8.04 -8.42
C LEU A 108 10.74 -8.63 -7.67
N LEU A 109 10.82 -8.44 -6.35
CA LEU A 109 11.87 -9.02 -5.52
C LEU A 109 11.85 -10.55 -5.60
N ARG A 110 10.65 -11.14 -5.49
CA ARG A 110 10.44 -12.59 -5.62
C ARG A 110 10.92 -13.10 -6.99
N GLN A 111 10.52 -12.44 -8.08
CA GLN A 111 10.93 -12.80 -9.43
C GLN A 111 12.44 -12.64 -9.64
N ASN A 112 13.05 -11.58 -9.09
CA ASN A 112 14.50 -11.38 -9.14
C ASN A 112 15.25 -12.49 -8.40
N LEU A 113 14.78 -12.90 -7.21
CA LEU A 113 15.37 -14.01 -6.48
C LEU A 113 15.25 -15.33 -7.25
N LEU A 114 14.09 -15.59 -7.89
CA LEU A 114 13.93 -16.77 -8.73
C LEU A 114 14.90 -16.73 -9.91
N GLY A 115 15.02 -15.57 -10.56
CA GLY A 115 15.99 -15.34 -11.64
C GLY A 115 17.44 -15.57 -11.19
N GLN A 116 17.80 -15.17 -9.97
CA GLN A 116 19.10 -15.49 -9.37
C GLN A 116 19.27 -17.00 -9.18
N ALA A 117 18.28 -17.69 -8.60
CA ALA A 117 18.31 -19.14 -8.43
C ALA A 117 18.50 -19.85 -9.79
N MET A 118 17.78 -19.43 -10.83
CA MET A 118 17.92 -19.98 -12.18
C MET A 118 19.27 -19.65 -12.83
N THR A 119 19.80 -18.45 -12.57
CA THR A 119 21.14 -18.07 -13.04
C THR A 119 22.21 -18.92 -12.36
N GLU A 120 22.12 -19.12 -11.04
CA GLU A 120 23.03 -19.99 -10.28
C GLU A 120 22.96 -21.45 -10.73
N LEU A 121 21.75 -21.94 -11.05
CA LEU A 121 21.54 -23.30 -11.57
C LEU A 121 22.35 -23.54 -12.85
N ASN A 122 22.44 -22.55 -13.74
CA ASN A 122 23.25 -22.66 -14.97
C ASN A 122 24.73 -22.93 -14.71
N PHE A 123 25.21 -22.58 -13.51
CA PHE A 123 26.57 -22.80 -13.04
C PHE A 123 26.74 -24.06 -12.18
N GLN A 124 25.71 -24.90 -12.09
CA GLN A 124 25.79 -26.19 -11.39
C GLN A 124 26.09 -27.34 -12.34
N SER A 125 26.83 -28.32 -11.82
CA SER A 125 27.03 -29.65 -12.40
C SER A 125 26.17 -30.67 -11.65
N PRO A 126 25.99 -31.90 -12.16
CA PRO A 126 25.29 -32.96 -11.42
C PRO A 126 25.85 -33.20 -10.02
N GLU A 127 27.15 -32.99 -9.80
CA GLU A 127 27.79 -33.10 -8.48
C GLU A 127 27.40 -31.99 -7.50
N THR A 128 26.99 -30.82 -7.99
CA THR A 128 26.78 -29.62 -7.17
C THR A 128 25.32 -29.16 -7.11
N VAL A 129 24.45 -29.68 -7.97
CA VAL A 129 23.02 -29.29 -8.04
C VAL A 129 22.28 -29.55 -6.73
N ASN A 130 22.68 -30.57 -5.97
CA ASN A 130 22.12 -30.86 -4.64
C ASN A 130 22.34 -29.70 -3.64
N ALA A 131 23.50 -29.05 -3.71
CA ALA A 131 23.79 -27.87 -2.87
C ALA A 131 22.96 -26.66 -3.29
N TRP A 132 22.73 -26.49 -4.60
CA TRP A 132 21.81 -25.48 -5.12
C TRP A 132 20.37 -25.73 -4.66
N TYR A 133 19.88 -26.98 -4.77
CA TYR A 133 18.53 -27.32 -4.35
C TYR A 133 18.34 -27.06 -2.85
N THR A 134 19.26 -27.53 -2.01
CA THR A 134 19.20 -27.32 -0.56
C THR A 134 19.15 -25.84 -0.20
N ARG A 135 19.91 -24.98 -0.91
CA ARG A 135 19.91 -23.53 -0.67
C ARG A 135 18.57 -22.87 -1.01
N TRP A 136 17.91 -23.31 -2.07
CA TRP A 136 16.74 -22.63 -2.62
C TRP A 136 15.41 -23.32 -2.27
N ALA A 137 15.42 -24.54 -1.73
CA ALA A 137 14.24 -25.32 -1.38
C ALA A 137 13.42 -24.70 -0.23
N ASP A 138 14.06 -23.99 0.69
CA ASP A 138 13.34 -23.26 1.77
C ASP A 138 12.69 -21.98 1.26
N GLU A 139 13.21 -21.41 0.16
CA GLU A 139 12.76 -20.14 -0.40
C GLU A 139 11.68 -20.33 -1.49
N PHE A 140 11.68 -21.45 -2.22
CA PHE A 140 10.82 -21.68 -3.38
C PHE A 140 10.05 -22.99 -3.31
N ASP A 141 8.83 -22.99 -3.86
CA ASP A 141 8.10 -24.24 -4.07
C ASP A 141 8.86 -25.10 -5.09
N ALA A 142 8.80 -26.43 -4.89
CA ALA A 142 9.41 -27.40 -5.79
C ALA A 142 8.94 -27.21 -7.24
N ARG A 143 7.69 -26.76 -7.44
CA ARG A 143 7.14 -26.46 -8.78
C ARG A 143 7.84 -25.28 -9.47
N GLU A 144 8.19 -24.23 -8.71
CA GLU A 144 8.88 -23.06 -9.24
C GLU A 144 10.31 -23.41 -9.67
N LEU A 145 10.99 -24.29 -8.92
CA LEU A 145 12.35 -24.75 -9.23
C LEU A 145 12.38 -25.82 -10.33
N ALA A 146 11.34 -26.68 -10.41
CA ALA A 146 11.30 -27.83 -11.31
C ALA A 146 11.44 -27.44 -12.79
N GLN A 147 10.78 -26.37 -13.22
CA GLN A 147 10.83 -25.97 -14.63
C GLN A 147 12.26 -25.67 -15.10
N GLY A 148 12.98 -24.84 -14.35
CA GLY A 148 14.39 -24.51 -14.66
C GLY A 148 15.31 -25.71 -14.48
N PHE A 149 15.06 -26.54 -13.47
CA PHE A 149 15.80 -27.79 -13.27
C PHE A 149 15.70 -28.72 -14.47
N TRP A 150 14.50 -29.00 -14.98
CA TRP A 150 14.33 -29.93 -16.09
C TRP A 150 14.95 -29.42 -17.39
N GLN A 151 14.98 -28.11 -17.61
CA GLN A 151 15.74 -27.50 -18.71
C GLN A 151 17.25 -27.66 -18.51
N TRP A 152 17.77 -27.35 -17.32
CA TRP A 152 19.18 -27.54 -16.96
C TRP A 152 19.62 -29.00 -17.15
N ARG A 153 18.78 -29.95 -16.73
CA ARG A 153 19.05 -31.39 -16.83
C ARG A 153 19.34 -31.83 -18.26
N THR A 154 18.69 -31.24 -19.27
CA THR A 154 18.86 -31.64 -20.69
C THR A 154 20.31 -31.54 -21.19
N ARG A 155 21.16 -30.78 -20.49
CA ARG A 155 22.58 -30.65 -20.80
C ARG A 155 23.35 -31.94 -20.51
N PHE A 156 22.93 -32.71 -19.51
CA PHE A 156 23.68 -33.84 -18.98
C PHE A 156 23.08 -35.17 -19.41
N THR A 157 23.80 -35.90 -20.27
CA THR A 157 23.36 -37.21 -20.76
C THR A 157 23.40 -38.29 -19.67
N SER A 158 24.24 -38.15 -18.64
CA SER A 158 24.25 -39.09 -17.51
C SER A 158 22.93 -39.11 -16.74
N LEU A 159 22.17 -38.02 -16.81
CA LEU A 159 20.89 -37.85 -16.13
C LEU A 159 19.69 -38.29 -16.99
N THR A 160 19.92 -38.94 -18.14
CA THR A 160 18.84 -39.40 -19.06
C THR A 160 17.84 -40.33 -18.37
N SER A 161 18.30 -41.10 -17.38
CA SER A 161 17.43 -41.94 -16.56
C SER A 161 16.39 -41.15 -15.77
N LEU A 162 16.57 -39.86 -15.48
CA LEU A 162 15.59 -39.09 -14.71
C LEU A 162 14.30 -38.75 -15.48
N ASP A 163 14.20 -39.02 -16.78
CA ASP A 163 12.99 -38.69 -17.57
C ASP A 163 11.75 -39.42 -17.05
N TRP A 164 11.89 -40.67 -16.60
CA TRP A 164 10.74 -41.41 -16.05
C TRP A 164 10.23 -40.81 -14.74
N LEU A 165 11.10 -40.21 -13.92
CA LEU A 165 10.71 -39.51 -12.68
C LEU A 165 9.90 -38.25 -13.02
N ARG A 166 10.32 -37.51 -14.06
CA ARG A 166 9.55 -36.37 -14.55
C ARG A 166 8.16 -36.79 -15.01
N ASP A 167 8.09 -37.86 -15.81
CA ASP A 167 6.84 -38.35 -16.38
C ASP A 167 5.90 -38.94 -15.31
N SER A 168 6.46 -39.35 -14.16
CA SER A 168 5.73 -39.84 -12.98
C SER A 168 5.34 -38.73 -11.98
N ASP A 169 5.62 -37.46 -12.29
CA ASP A 169 5.41 -36.29 -11.42
C ASP A 169 6.09 -36.43 -10.04
N GLU A 170 7.27 -37.05 -10.01
CA GLU A 170 8.03 -37.26 -8.77
C GLU A 170 8.55 -35.92 -8.22
N PRO A 171 8.47 -35.71 -6.89
CA PRO A 171 8.88 -34.46 -6.28
C PRO A 171 10.39 -34.24 -6.40
N LEU A 172 10.79 -32.97 -6.50
CA LEU A 172 12.16 -32.59 -6.82
C LEU A 172 13.20 -33.09 -5.78
N TYR A 173 12.81 -33.27 -4.51
CA TYR A 173 13.69 -33.85 -3.50
C TYR A 173 14.05 -35.32 -3.79
N ASN A 174 13.12 -36.09 -4.37
CA ASN A 174 13.36 -37.48 -4.73
C ASN A 174 14.29 -37.56 -5.94
N VAL A 175 14.06 -36.67 -6.93
CA VAL A 175 14.95 -36.50 -8.08
C VAL A 175 16.38 -36.12 -7.65
N MET A 176 16.51 -35.24 -6.65
CA MET A 176 17.81 -34.86 -6.08
C MET A 176 18.54 -36.04 -5.43
N TYR A 177 17.79 -36.90 -4.75
CA TYR A 177 18.32 -38.13 -4.14
C TYR A 177 18.83 -39.10 -5.21
N GLU A 178 18.08 -39.28 -6.31
CA GLU A 178 18.49 -40.11 -7.45
C GLU A 178 19.75 -39.58 -8.16
N ILE A 179 19.86 -38.26 -8.34
CA ILE A 179 21.08 -37.63 -8.88
C ILE A 179 22.30 -37.99 -8.05
N TRP A 180 22.17 -38.04 -6.71
CA TRP A 180 23.29 -38.39 -5.85
C TRP A 180 23.82 -39.80 -6.11
N PHE A 181 22.94 -40.79 -6.35
CA PHE A 181 23.36 -42.15 -6.74
C PHE A 181 24.01 -42.18 -8.11
N ILE A 182 23.37 -41.57 -9.11
CA ILE A 182 23.89 -41.53 -10.48
C ILE A 182 25.30 -40.93 -10.51
N VAL A 183 25.49 -39.81 -9.81
CA VAL A 183 26.80 -39.15 -9.71
C VAL A 183 27.83 -40.03 -9.00
N ARG A 184 27.44 -40.76 -7.96
CA ARG A 184 28.34 -41.67 -7.24
C ARG A 184 28.81 -42.84 -8.09
N GLU A 185 27.93 -43.34 -8.96
CA GLU A 185 28.20 -44.47 -9.85
C GLU A 185 28.94 -44.04 -11.13
N ASN A 186 28.85 -42.76 -11.50
CA ASN A 186 29.51 -42.23 -12.69
C ASN A 186 31.05 -42.27 -12.60
N PRO A 187 31.73 -42.78 -13.64
CA PRO A 187 33.18 -42.71 -13.75
C PRO A 187 33.72 -41.27 -13.67
N VAL A 188 34.95 -41.11 -13.17
CA VAL A 188 35.59 -39.79 -13.00
C VAL A 188 35.61 -38.97 -14.29
N TYR A 189 35.91 -39.60 -15.44
CA TYR A 189 35.98 -38.91 -16.72
C TYR A 189 34.63 -38.32 -17.17
N VAL A 190 33.50 -38.96 -16.80
CA VAL A 190 32.15 -38.44 -17.10
C VAL A 190 31.91 -37.18 -16.28
N ARG A 191 32.20 -37.23 -14.97
CA ARG A 191 32.04 -36.08 -14.08
C ARG A 191 32.92 -34.90 -14.48
N GLU A 192 34.15 -35.17 -14.91
CA GLU A 192 35.04 -34.14 -15.47
C GLU A 192 34.47 -33.53 -16.75
N ALA A 193 33.99 -34.36 -17.70
CA ALA A 193 33.36 -33.88 -18.93
C ALA A 193 32.13 -33.00 -18.65
N GLU A 194 31.31 -33.37 -17.66
CA GLU A 194 30.13 -32.59 -17.25
C GLU A 194 30.49 -31.27 -16.58
N ARG A 195 31.54 -31.23 -15.75
CA ARG A 195 32.12 -29.97 -15.25
C ARG A 195 32.57 -29.08 -16.42
N TRP A 196 33.05 -29.66 -17.51
CA TRP A 196 33.39 -28.91 -18.73
C TRP A 196 32.17 -28.35 -19.48
N GLN A 197 30.95 -28.80 -19.21
CA GLN A 197 29.74 -28.22 -19.79
C GLN A 197 29.21 -27.00 -19.02
N VAL A 198 29.68 -26.78 -17.78
CA VAL A 198 29.28 -25.64 -16.95
C VAL A 198 30.09 -24.38 -17.36
N PRO A 199 29.48 -23.19 -17.53
CA PRO A 199 30.17 -22.02 -18.10
C PRO A 199 31.28 -21.44 -17.23
N ASN A 200 31.44 -21.86 -15.97
CA ASN A 200 32.48 -21.35 -15.09
C ASN A 200 33.83 -22.04 -15.34
N LYS A 201 34.75 -21.36 -16.03
CA LYS A 201 36.11 -21.84 -16.37
C LYS A 201 37.23 -21.16 -15.60
N LEU A 202 36.90 -20.32 -14.62
CA LEU A 202 37.89 -19.62 -13.82
C LEU A 202 38.54 -20.60 -12.84
N THR A 203 39.62 -21.25 -13.27
CA THR A 203 40.57 -21.86 -12.34
C THR A 203 41.26 -20.73 -11.60
N ASN A 204 40.93 -20.53 -10.32
CA ASN A 204 41.71 -19.67 -9.43
C ASN A 204 43.05 -20.36 -9.16
N ARG A 205 43.94 -20.38 -10.17
CA ARG A 205 45.35 -20.70 -9.99
C ARG A 205 45.93 -19.56 -9.18
N ARG A 206 45.94 -19.72 -7.85
CA ARG A 206 46.88 -18.96 -7.02
C ARG A 206 48.27 -19.15 -7.65
N PRO A 207 48.99 -18.08 -8.01
CA PRO A 207 50.35 -18.24 -8.51
C PRO A 207 51.14 -18.95 -7.43
N GLY A 208 51.63 -20.14 -7.75
CA GLY A 208 52.44 -20.95 -6.86
C GLY A 208 53.59 -20.10 -6.35
N ARG A 209 53.72 -20.01 -5.04
CA ARG A 209 54.93 -19.52 -4.40
C ARG A 209 55.97 -20.62 -4.65
N LEU A 210 56.86 -20.41 -5.61
CA LEU A 210 58.01 -21.29 -5.86
C LEU A 210 58.93 -21.29 -4.61
N PRO A 211 59.61 -22.42 -4.32
CA PRO A 211 60.51 -22.57 -3.18
C PRO A 211 61.73 -21.65 -3.26
#